data_AF-A0A923WHK8-F1
#
_entry.id   AF-A0A923WHK8-F1
#
_cell.length_a   1.000
_cell.length_b   1.000
_cell.length_c   1.000
_cell.angle_alpha   90.00
_cell.angle_beta   90.00
_cell.angle_gamma   90.00
#
_symmetry.space_group_name_H-M   'P 1'
#
loop_
_entity.id
_entity.type
_entity.pdbx_description
1 polymer ?
#
loop_
_entity_poly.entity_id
_entity_poly.type
_entity_poly.pdbx_seq_one_letter_code
_entity_poly.pdbx_strand_id
1 'polypeptide(L)'
;ARPKAAPSTAERNADYLKRGKDQAERAQKDEDGQQARQAQADNCERARSARQAIDSGVRISTQEKNGERGFMSDEQRAAEGRKIDKVLAACQ
;
A
#
# COMPACT_ATOMS: atom_id res chain seq x y z
N ALA A 1 29.90 15.57 43.73
CA ALA A 1 28.63 15.65 42.98
C ALA A 1 27.50 15.16 43.88
N ARG A 2 26.44 15.95 44.10
CA ARG A 2 25.28 15.50 44.90
C ARG A 2 24.53 14.41 44.13
N PRO A 3 24.14 13.28 44.77
CA PRO A 3 23.35 12.26 44.09
C PRO A 3 21.99 12.85 43.68
N LYS A 4 21.57 12.62 42.43
CA LYS A 4 20.25 13.03 41.94
C LYS A 4 19.18 12.42 42.85
N ALA A 5 18.25 13.24 43.33
CA ALA A 5 17.11 12.80 44.11
C ALA A 5 16.27 11.78 43.31
N ALA A 6 15.68 10.80 44.00
CA ALA A 6 14.80 9.84 43.36
C ALA A 6 13.59 10.55 42.71
N PRO A 7 13.12 10.09 41.53
CA PRO A 7 12.03 10.74 40.82
C PRO A 7 10.75 10.69 41.65
N SER A 8 10.08 11.83 41.72
CA SER A 8 8.78 12.06 42.36
C SER A 8 7.67 11.26 41.67
N THR A 9 6.54 11.08 42.37
CA THR A 9 5.36 10.42 41.81
C THR A 9 4.85 11.11 40.54
N ALA A 10 4.92 12.44 40.48
CA ALA A 10 4.54 13.21 39.30
C ALA A 10 5.45 12.91 38.10
N GLU A 11 6.78 12.84 38.32
CA GLU A 11 7.76 12.49 37.28
C GLU A 11 7.56 11.05 36.80
N ARG A 12 7.30 10.10 37.72
CA ARG A 12 7.01 8.70 37.36
C ARG A 12 5.72 8.56 36.54
N ASN A 13 4.68 9.34 36.86
CA ASN A 13 3.42 9.35 36.11
C ASN A 13 3.60 9.94 34.71
N ALA A 14 4.35 11.04 34.58
CA ALA A 14 4.68 11.63 33.29
C ALA A 14 5.47 10.66 32.40
N ASP A 15 6.45 9.98 32.97
CA ASP A 15 7.23 8.94 32.29
C ASP A 15 6.37 7.75 31.85
N TYR A 16 5.43 7.31 32.70
CA TYR A 16 4.49 6.25 32.36
C TYR A 16 3.59 6.63 31.17
N LEU A 17 3.01 7.83 31.21
CA LEU A 17 2.17 8.35 30.12
C LEU A 17 2.96 8.50 28.81
N LYS A 18 4.21 8.98 28.89
CA LYS A 18 5.10 9.10 27.73
C LYS A 18 5.37 7.74 27.11
N ARG A 19 5.76 6.74 27.92
CA ARG A 19 5.97 5.37 27.42
C ARG A 19 4.71 4.78 26.80
N GLY A 20 3.53 5.03 27.38
CA GLY A 20 2.26 4.59 26.82
C GLY A 20 1.99 5.17 25.43
N LYS A 21 2.24 6.47 25.23
CA LYS A 21 2.12 7.14 23.92
C LYS A 21 3.15 6.62 22.91
N ASP A 22 4.41 6.50 23.31
CA ASP A 22 5.49 6.02 22.43
C ASP A 22 5.23 4.59 21.95
N GLN A 23 4.69 3.72 22.81
CA GLN A 23 4.31 2.35 22.45
C GLN A 23 3.11 2.33 21.49
N ALA A 24 2.11 3.17 21.73
CA ALA A 24 0.95 3.27 20.84
C ALA A 24 1.33 3.80 19.44
N GLU A 25 2.18 4.83 19.35
CA GLU A 25 2.68 5.32 18.06
C GLU A 25 3.52 4.28 17.32
N ARG A 26 4.36 3.52 18.03
CA ARG A 26 5.15 2.45 17.42
C ARG A 26 4.25 1.34 16.88
N ALA A 27 3.28 0.89 17.68
CA ALA A 27 2.32 -0.11 17.26
C ALA A 27 1.54 0.34 16.01
N GLN A 28 1.06 1.60 15.98
CA GLN A 28 0.37 2.15 14.82
C GLN A 28 1.28 2.19 13.57
N LYS A 29 2.53 2.65 13.71
CA LYS A 29 3.49 2.68 12.58
C LYS A 29 3.82 1.29 12.07
N ASP A 30 3.93 0.32 12.96
CA ASP A 30 4.18 -1.08 12.60
C ASP A 30 2.97 -1.66 11.86
N GLU A 31 1.75 -1.43 12.36
CA GLU A 31 0.49 -1.85 11.72
C GLU A 31 0.33 -1.22 10.32
N ASP A 32 0.48 0.09 10.20
CA ASP A 32 0.43 0.81 8.92
C ASP A 32 1.49 0.29 7.95
N GLY A 33 2.71 0.02 8.46
CA GLY A 33 3.80 -0.55 7.68
C GLY A 33 3.50 -1.96 7.18
N GLN A 34 2.85 -2.81 7.98
CA GLN A 34 2.41 -4.13 7.53
C GLN A 34 1.30 -4.03 6.49
N GLN A 35 0.29 -3.18 6.71
CA GLN A 35 -0.80 -2.97 5.77
C GLN A 35 -0.29 -2.43 4.42
N ALA A 36 0.65 -1.49 4.43
CA ALA A 36 1.26 -0.96 3.22
C ALA A 36 2.02 -2.04 2.43
N ARG A 37 2.80 -2.89 3.13
CA ARG A 37 3.51 -4.01 2.50
C ARG A 37 2.55 -5.03 1.89
N GLN A 38 1.49 -5.38 2.61
CA GLN A 38 0.46 -6.30 2.11
C GLN A 38 -0.24 -5.72 0.88
N ALA A 39 -0.68 -4.45 0.95
CA ALA A 39 -1.31 -3.78 -0.18
C ALA A 39 -0.38 -3.68 -1.40
N GLN A 40 0.93 -3.47 -1.20
CA GLN A 40 1.91 -3.50 -2.28
C GLN A 40 1.99 -4.89 -2.92
N ALA A 41 2.09 -5.96 -2.10
CA ALA A 41 2.13 -7.34 -2.60
C ALA A 41 0.87 -7.69 -3.42
N ASP A 42 -0.31 -7.40 -2.88
CA ASP A 42 -1.60 -7.63 -3.54
C ASP A 42 -1.69 -6.86 -4.87
N ASN A 43 -1.26 -5.60 -4.89
CA ASN A 43 -1.23 -4.79 -6.11
C ASN A 43 -0.30 -5.40 -7.17
N CYS A 44 0.85 -5.93 -6.76
CA CYS A 44 1.79 -6.60 -7.66
C CYS A 44 1.21 -7.90 -8.24
N GLU A 45 0.51 -8.69 -7.43
CA GLU A 45 -0.19 -9.88 -7.93
C GLU A 45 -1.30 -9.52 -8.92
N ARG A 46 -2.11 -8.51 -8.60
CA ARG A 46 -3.15 -8.02 -9.51
C ARG A 46 -2.58 -7.49 -10.82
N ALA A 47 -1.46 -6.76 -10.78
CA ALA A 47 -0.79 -6.27 -11.97
C ALA A 47 -0.26 -7.43 -12.85
N ARG A 48 0.31 -8.48 -12.25
CA ARG A 48 0.75 -9.69 -12.99
C ARG A 48 -0.41 -10.38 -13.70
N SER A 49 -1.52 -10.61 -12.98
CA SER A 49 -2.73 -11.22 -13.56
C SER A 49 -3.34 -10.35 -14.66
N ALA A 50 -3.37 -9.02 -14.48
CA ALA A 50 -3.83 -8.10 -15.51
C ALA A 50 -2.95 -8.15 -16.77
N ARG A 51 -1.63 -8.24 -16.61
CA ARG A 51 -0.69 -8.36 -17.74
C ARG A 51 -0.97 -9.63 -18.55
N GLN A 52 -1.17 -10.76 -17.86
CA GLN A 52 -1.52 -12.03 -18.50
C GLN A 52 -2.84 -11.95 -19.27
N ALA A 53 -3.86 -11.29 -18.72
CA ALA A 53 -5.11 -11.08 -19.43
C ALA A 53 -4.93 -10.25 -20.71
N ILE A 54 -4.10 -9.19 -20.64
CA ILE A 54 -3.74 -8.36 -21.79
C ILE A 54 -2.95 -9.16 -22.85
N ASP A 55 -2.05 -10.07 -22.44
CA ASP A 55 -1.24 -10.89 -23.36
C ASP A 55 -1.99 -12.09 -23.95
N SER A 56 -3.08 -12.53 -23.31
CA SER A 56 -3.83 -13.73 -23.73
C SER A 56 -4.51 -13.62 -25.10
N GLY A 57 -4.60 -12.41 -25.68
CA GLY A 57 -5.26 -12.17 -26.95
C GLY A 57 -6.79 -12.30 -26.92
N VAL A 58 -7.39 -12.63 -25.77
CA VAL A 58 -8.85 -12.70 -25.63
C VAL A 58 -9.47 -11.30 -25.74
N ARG A 59 -10.68 -11.23 -26.29
CA ARG A 59 -11.46 -9.98 -26.33
C ARG A 59 -11.86 -9.57 -24.92
N ILE A 60 -11.49 -8.36 -24.52
CA ILE A 60 -11.83 -7.78 -23.23
C ILE A 60 -13.00 -6.82 -23.45
N SER A 61 -14.13 -7.08 -22.81
CA SER A 61 -15.27 -6.17 -22.84
C SER A 61 -14.95 -4.91 -22.04
N THR A 62 -15.23 -3.75 -22.60
CA THR A 62 -15.07 -2.44 -21.97
C THR A 62 -16.41 -1.73 -21.90
N GLN A 63 -16.53 -0.79 -20.97
CA GLN A 63 -17.60 0.19 -21.01
C GLN A 63 -16.98 1.52 -21.40
N GLU A 64 -17.48 2.09 -22.50
CA GLU A 64 -17.06 3.41 -22.96
C GLU A 64 -17.68 4.50 -22.09
N LYS A 65 -17.16 5.72 -22.20
CA LYS A 65 -17.58 6.85 -21.33
C LYS A 65 -19.07 7.19 -21.42
N ASN A 66 -19.70 6.87 -22.54
CA ASN A 66 -21.13 7.03 -22.79
C ASN A 66 -22.00 5.88 -22.23
N GLY A 67 -21.38 4.89 -21.57
CA GLY A 67 -22.07 3.72 -21.01
C GLY A 67 -22.30 2.58 -22.01
N GLU A 68 -21.85 2.72 -23.26
CA GLU A 68 -21.95 1.65 -24.25
C GLU A 68 -20.94 0.55 -23.96
N ARG A 69 -21.34 -0.70 -24.24
CA ARG A 69 -20.44 -1.84 -24.17
C ARG A 69 -19.62 -1.93 -25.46
N GLY A 70 -18.31 -1.96 -25.32
CA GLY A 70 -17.35 -2.13 -26.39
C GLY A 70 -16.40 -3.28 -26.13
N PHE A 71 -15.41 -3.41 -27.02
CA PHE A 71 -14.26 -4.26 -26.77
C PHE A 71 -13.01 -3.39 -26.79
N MET A 72 -12.04 -3.78 -25.98
CA MET A 72 -10.75 -3.11 -25.93
C MET A 72 -10.07 -3.15 -27.30
N SER A 73 -9.76 -1.99 -27.86
CA SER A 73 -8.99 -1.85 -29.11
C SER A 73 -7.52 -2.23 -28.89
N ASP A 74 -6.78 -2.42 -29.97
CA ASP A 74 -5.33 -2.73 -29.89
C ASP A 74 -4.54 -1.55 -29.30
N GLU A 75 -4.94 -0.31 -29.60
CA GLU A 75 -4.35 0.89 -29.02
C GLU A 75 -4.62 0.97 -27.51
N GLN A 76 -5.86 0.67 -27.09
CA GLN A 76 -6.23 0.62 -25.68
C GLN A 76 -5.47 -0.50 -24.95
N ARG A 77 -5.34 -1.69 -25.57
CA ARG A 77 -4.57 -2.81 -25.05
C ARG A 77 -3.11 -2.44 -24.84
N ALA A 78 -2.48 -1.82 -25.83
CA ALA A 78 -1.09 -1.37 -25.74
C ALA A 78 -0.90 -0.28 -24.67
N ALA A 79 -1.85 0.65 -24.55
CA ALA A 79 -1.83 1.69 -23.53
C ALA A 79 -1.98 1.10 -22.12
N GLU A 80 -2.87 0.14 -21.93
CA GLU A 80 -3.08 -0.53 -20.65
C GLU A 80 -1.89 -1.40 -20.27
N GLY A 81 -1.33 -2.14 -21.22
CA GLY A 81 -0.07 -2.88 -21.03
C GLY A 81 1.05 -1.99 -20.48
N ARG A 82 1.27 -0.82 -21.09
CA ARG A 82 2.27 0.16 -20.62
C ARG A 82 2.00 0.67 -19.20
N LYS A 83 0.74 0.79 -18.78
CA LYS A 83 0.41 1.19 -17.39
C LYS A 83 0.71 0.06 -16.42
N ILE A 84 0.33 -1.17 -16.78
CA ILE A 84 0.60 -2.36 -15.97
C ILE A 84 2.11 -2.56 -15.80
N ASP A 85 2.89 -2.40 -16.88
CA ASP A 85 4.35 -2.53 -16.85
C ASP A 85 4.99 -1.51 -15.88
N LYS A 86 4.46 -0.29 -15.80
CA LYS A 86 4.91 0.72 -14.80
C LYS A 86 4.63 0.28 -13.36
N VAL A 87 3.47 -0.33 -13.11
CA VAL A 87 3.17 -0.88 -11.78
C VAL A 87 4.11 -2.04 -11.45
N LEU A 88 4.33 -2.95 -12.41
CA LEU A 88 5.23 -4.08 -12.26
C LEU A 88 6.69 -3.66 -12.06
N ALA A 89 7.12 -2.54 -12.66
CA ALA A 89 8.45 -1.98 -12.41
C ALA A 89 8.65 -1.55 -10.94
N ALA A 90 7.58 -1.18 -10.24
CA ALA A 90 7.60 -0.85 -8.80
C ALA A 90 7.43 -2.08 -7.88
N CYS A 91 7.30 -3.28 -8.46
CA CYS A 91 7.15 -4.55 -7.76
C CYS A 91 8.44 -5.35 -7.63
N GLN A 92 9.57 -4.78 -8.06
CA GLN A 92 10.91 -5.40 -7.99
C GLN A 92 11.51 -5.32 -6.60
#